data_AF-A0A4R8IFT7-F1
#
_entry.id   AF-A0A4R8IFT7-F1
#
_cell.length_a   1.000
_cell.length_b   1.000
_cell.length_c   1.000
_cell.angle_alpha   90.00
_cell.angle_beta   90.00
_cell.angle_gamma   90.00
#
_symmetry.space_group_name_H-M   'P 1'
#
loop_
_entity.id
_entity.type
_entity.pdbx_description
1 polymer ?
#
loop_
_entity_poly.entity_id
_entity_poly.type
_entity_poly.pdbx_seq_one_letter_code
_entity_poly.pdbx_strand_id
1 'polypeptide(L)' 'MDTIVVHPTTPEESKFLEKLLKRMKFSFEKVSEEIVNVSVAELNSINKGIDEANEKKLISSSDVHAKARALCSK' A
#
# COMPACT_ATOMS: atom_id res chain seq x y z
N MET A 1 9.09 14.02 13.73
CA MET A 1 10.14 13.57 12.79
C MET A 1 9.40 13.08 11.58
N ASP A 2 9.55 13.75 10.45
CA ASP A 2 8.85 13.38 9.23
C ASP A 2 9.67 12.29 8.53
N THR A 3 9.12 11.09 8.45
CA THR A 3 9.73 9.96 7.76
C THR A 3 9.25 9.94 6.32
N ILE A 4 10.19 9.93 5.37
CA ILE A 4 9.88 9.79 3.94
C ILE A 4 10.01 8.31 3.60
N VAL A 5 8.91 7.71 3.16
CA VAL A 5 8.88 6.34 2.64
C VAL A 5 8.92 6.40 1.12
N VAL A 6 9.83 5.65 0.50
CA VAL A 6 10.01 5.62 -0.95
C VAL A 6 9.78 4.19 -1.43
N HIS A 7 8.86 4.04 -2.39
CA HIS A 7 8.48 2.76 -2.99
C HIS A 7 9.05 2.65 -4.42
N PRO A 8 10.31 2.20 -4.59
CA PRO A 8 10.89 2.03 -5.91
C PRO A 8 10.14 0.96 -6.70
N THR A 9 9.83 1.25 -7.95
CA THR A 9 9.04 0.38 -8.84
C THR A 9 9.86 -0.72 -9.49
N THR A 10 11.18 -0.53 -9.57
CA THR A 10 12.11 -1.48 -10.19
C THR A 10 13.35 -1.74 -9.33
N PRO A 11 14.03 -2.89 -9.50
CA PRO A 11 15.29 -3.17 -8.80
C PRO A 11 16.41 -2.18 -9.13
N GLU A 12 16.38 -1.59 -10.33
CA GLU A 12 17.38 -0.62 -10.80
C GLU A 12 17.20 0.73 -10.11
N GLU A 13 15.96 1.19 -9.98
CA GLU A 13 15.59 2.40 -9.26
C GLU A 13 15.99 2.31 -7.78
N SER A 14 15.73 1.17 -7.14
CA SER A 14 16.17 0.91 -5.76
C SER A 14 17.69 1.03 -5.61
N LYS A 15 18.47 0.38 -6.50
CA LYS A 15 19.95 0.47 -6.48
C LYS A 15 20.46 1.89 -6.72
N PHE A 16 19.80 2.65 -7.59
CA PHE A 16 20.15 4.04 -7.85
C PHE A 16 19.94 4.91 -6.60
N LEU A 17 18.76 4.82 -5.98
CA LEU A 17 18.42 5.54 -4.76
C LEU A 17 19.37 5.21 -3.61
N GLU A 18 19.68 3.93 -3.37
CA GLU A 18 20.63 3.52 -2.34
C GLU A 18 22.02 4.15 -2.55
N LYS A 19 22.52 4.18 -3.79
CA LYS A 19 23.82 4.80 -4.11
C LYS A 19 23.80 6.31 -3.94
N LEU A 20 22.72 6.97 -4.36
CA LEU A 20 22.56 8.41 -4.24
C LEU A 20 22.52 8.84 -2.76
N LEU A 21 21.68 8.18 -1.96
CA LEU A 21 21.54 8.47 -0.53
C LEU A 21 22.85 8.24 0.23
N LYS A 22 23.59 7.16 -0.09
CA LYS A 22 24.94 6.91 0.45
C LYS A 22 25.90 8.06 0.11
N ARG A 23 25.90 8.54 -1.14
CA ARG A 23 26.78 9.65 -1.57
C ARG A 23 26.45 10.97 -0.85
N MET A 24 25.16 11.20 -0.60
CA MET A 24 24.68 12.38 0.13
C MET A 24 24.81 12.24 1.65
N LYS A 25 25.30 11.10 2.16
CA LYS A 25 25.44 10.78 3.59
C LYS A 25 24.11 10.84 4.36
N PHE A 26 23.00 10.54 3.69
CA PHE A 26 21.72 10.34 4.37
C PHE A 26 21.66 8.95 5.00
N SER A 27 21.17 8.88 6.24
CA SER A 27 20.77 7.62 6.87
C SER A 27 19.46 7.15 6.27
N PHE A 28 19.41 5.90 5.83
CA PHE A 28 18.19 5.24 5.37
C PHE A 28 18.17 3.79 5.86
N GLU A 29 16.97 3.27 6.06
CA GLU A 29 16.74 1.87 6.41
C GLU A 29 15.99 1.20 5.27
N LYS A 30 16.39 -0.03 4.96
CA LYS A 30 15.65 -0.86 4.03
C LYS A 30 14.47 -1.47 4.78
N VAL A 31 13.30 -0.86 4.61
CA VAL A 31 12.05 -1.46 5.09
C VAL A 31 11.75 -2.61 4.14
N SER A 32 11.78 -3.86 4.63
CA SER A 32 11.21 -4.96 3.87
C SER A 32 9.71 -4.78 3.89
N GLU A 33 9.14 -4.33 2.77
CA GLU A 33 7.72 -4.50 2.56
C GLU A 33 7.47 -6.01 2.48
N GLU A 34 6.66 -6.52 3.42
CA GLU A 34 6.11 -7.86 3.27
C GLU A 34 5.31 -7.87 1.98
N ILE A 35 5.84 -8.55 0.96
CA ILE A 35 5.09 -8.79 -0.27
C ILE A 35 4.01 -9.79 0.09
N VAL A 36 2.82 -9.27 0.40
CA VAL A 36 1.63 -10.09 0.62
C VAL A 36 1.17 -10.58 -0.75
N ASN A 37 1.41 -11.85 -1.03
CA ASN A 37 0.86 -12.50 -2.22
C ASN A 37 -0.66 -12.63 -2.04
N VAL A 38 -1.41 -11.72 -2.68
CA VAL A 38 -2.87 -11.77 -2.76
C VAL A 38 -3.31 -12.56 -3.98
N SER A 39 -4.35 -13.38 -3.82
CA SER A 39 -4.99 -14.06 -4.94
C SER A 39 -5.67 -13.05 -5.87
N VAL A 40 -5.93 -13.47 -7.12
CA VAL A 40 -6.64 -12.64 -8.12
C VAL A 40 -8.02 -12.19 -7.60
N ALA A 41 -8.71 -13.06 -6.84
CA ALA A 41 -9.99 -12.76 -6.24
C ALA A 41 -9.88 -11.65 -5.17
N GLU A 42 -8.85 -11.71 -4.33
CA GLU A 42 -8.58 -10.69 -3.32
C GLU A 42 -8.17 -9.36 -3.95
N LEU A 43 -7.33 -9.40 -5.00
CA LEU A 43 -6.94 -8.20 -5.75
C LEU A 43 -8.16 -7.49 -6.34
N ASN A 44 -9.10 -8.24 -6.92
CA ASN A 44 -10.35 -7.69 -7.45
C ASN A 44 -11.22 -7.07 -6.36
N SER A 45 -11.27 -7.69 -5.18
CA SER A 45 -12.00 -7.18 -4.02
C SER A 45 -11.39 -5.86 -3.51
N ILE A 46 -10.07 -5.79 -3.45
CA ILE A 46 -9.32 -4.58 -3.05
C ILE A 46 -9.58 -3.44 -4.04
N ASN A 47 -9.44 -3.71 -5.35
CA ASN A 47 -9.68 -2.70 -6.39
C ASN A 47 -11.12 -2.15 -6.31
N LYS A 48 -12.11 -3.03 -6.12
CA LYS A 48 -13.50 -2.60 -5.93
C LYS A 48 -13.65 -1.67 -4.70
N GLY A 49 -12.99 -1.97 -3.59
CA GLY A 49 -12.99 -1.12 -2.41
C GLY A 49 -12.36 0.27 -2.67
N ILE A 50 -11.27 0.31 -3.43
CA ILE A 50 -10.60 1.56 -3.84
C ILE A 50 -11.52 2.39 -4.74
N ASP A 51 -12.18 1.76 -5.72
CA ASP A 51 -13.11 2.43 -6.61
C ASP A 51 -14.31 3.02 -5.83
N GLU A 52 -14.89 2.26 -4.90
CA GLU A 52 -15.97 2.75 -4.03
C GLU A 52 -15.52 3.93 -3.15
N ALA A 53 -14.26 3.97 -2.71
CA ALA A 53 -13.71 5.11 -1.97
C ALA A 53 -13.55 6.33 -2.88
N ASN A 54 -13.00 6.16 -4.08
CA ASN A 54 -12.81 7.23 -5.06
C ASN A 54 -14.15 7.86 -5.50
N GLU A 55 -15.19 7.03 -5.62
CA GLU A 55 -16.56 7.46 -5.94
C GLU A 55 -17.32 8.04 -4.74
N LYS A 56 -16.67 8.22 -3.58
CA LYS A 56 -17.28 8.69 -2.31
C LYS A 56 -18.45 7.83 -1.81
N LYS A 57 -18.50 6.55 -2.20
CA LYS A 57 -19.49 5.56 -1.72
C LYS A 57 -19.14 4.99 -0.35
N LEU A 58 -17.90 5.20 0.11
CA LEU A 58 -17.42 4.88 1.45
C LEU A 58 -17.27 6.18 2.23
N ILE A 59 -18.21 6.43 3.14
CA ILE A 59 -18.36 7.70 3.87
C ILE A 59 -17.45 7.70 5.10
N SER A 60 -17.21 6.52 5.71
CA SER A 60 -16.39 6.35 6.89
C SER A 60 -15.82 4.93 7.01
N SER A 61 -14.76 4.77 7.82
CA SER A 61 -14.20 3.45 8.15
C SER A 61 -15.23 2.53 8.83
N SER A 62 -16.12 3.07 9.66
CA SER A 62 -17.21 2.30 10.26
C SER A 62 -18.16 1.70 9.22
N ASP A 63 -18.43 2.40 8.12
CA ASP A 63 -19.29 1.91 7.04
C ASP A 63 -18.62 0.77 6.26
N VAL A 64 -17.30 0.86 6.06
CA VAL A 64 -16.50 -0.20 5.46
C VAL A 64 -16.61 -1.48 6.30
N HIS A 65 -16.41 -1.38 7.62
CA HIS A 65 -16.51 -2.53 8.53
C HIS A 65 -17.94 -3.08 8.64
N ALA A 66 -18.98 -2.24 8.56
CA ALA A 66 -20.37 -2.68 8.55
C ALA A 66 -20.70 -3.48 7.28
N LYS A 67 -20.32 -2.98 6.09
CA LYS A 67 -20.53 -3.67 4.82
C LYS A 67 -19.74 -4.98 4.74
N ALA A 68 -18.50 -4.99 5.21
CA ALA A 68 -17.67 -6.20 5.26
C ALA A 68 -18.31 -7.29 6.15
N ARG A 69 -18.78 -6.92 7.35
CA ARG A 69 -19.49 -7.85 8.24
C ARG A 69 -20.76 -8.43 7.60
N ALA A 70 -21.53 -7.61 6.90
CA ALA A 70 -22.73 -8.07 6.21
C ALA A 70 -22.42 -9.08 5.09
N LEU A 71 -21.30 -8.90 4.37
CA LEU A 71 -20.87 -9.81 3.31
C LEU A 71 -20.30 -11.13 3.87
N CYS A 72 -19.59 -11.08 5.01
CA CYS A 72 -18.97 -12.26 5.63
C CYS A 72 -19.87 -13.03 6.60
N SER A 73 -21.08 -12.53 6.90
CA SER A 73 -22.05 -13.15 7.82
C SER A 73 -22.82 -14.33 7.19
N LYS A 74 -22.40 -14.84 6.04
CA LYS A 74 -23.15 -15.84 5.26
C LYS A 74 -22.56 -17.23 5.37
#